data_AF-A0A382RA11-F1
#
_entry.id   AF-A0A382RA11-F1
#
_cell.length_a   1.000
_cell.length_b   1.000
_cell.length_c   1.000
_cell.angle_alpha   90.00
_cell.angle_beta   90.00
_cell.angle_gamma   90.00
#
_symmetry.space_group_name_H-M   'P 1'
#
loop_
_entity.id
_entity.type
_entity.pdbx_description
1 polymer ?
#
loop_
_entity_poly.entity_id
_entity_poly.type
_entity_poly.pdbx_seq_one_letter_code
_entity_poly.pdbx_strand_id
1 'polypeptide(L)'
;MMRNWFRGSTVIVALAAATVGAVVSVAVRNTAGQGQDQGQAPRPAQTPDGRPNFNGVWQVNNEAHWDLEAHEARPGMVMQEGVYPYEYARVPAAPVLALGAAAGVPGSLGVVGGDGRIPYTAEALRIKQENAENWIDRDPELKCYLPGIPRAMYMPYPFQISQGTDKIHMTFGFSNAARVIHLNDVTGPPDYTYMGHSVGRWEGDTLVVDVTYFNGKTWFDRAGNFHSEDLQLTERFSPMTPDAIWYEVTITDPETFTRPWTI
;
A
#
# COMPACT_ATOMS: atom_id res chain seq x y z
N MET A 1 47.47 -50.25 46.87
CA MET A 1 46.87 -50.09 48.21
C MET A 1 45.41 -49.67 48.01
N MET A 2 44.38 -50.48 47.74
CA MET A 2 43.97 -51.84 48.13
C MET A 2 43.75 -52.05 49.64
N ARG A 3 42.48 -51.94 50.05
CA ARG A 3 41.83 -52.74 51.11
C ARG A 3 40.31 -52.69 50.85
N ASN A 4 39.74 -53.61 50.06
CA ASN A 4 39.11 -54.90 50.44
C ASN A 4 38.18 -54.79 51.67
N TRP A 5 37.01 -55.42 51.79
CA TRP A 5 36.10 -56.25 50.96
C TRP A 5 34.95 -56.66 51.93
N PHE A 6 33.91 -57.32 51.42
CA PHE A 6 32.74 -57.95 52.12
C PHE A 6 31.57 -57.02 52.52
N ARG A 7 30.36 -57.12 51.94
CA ARG A 7 29.37 -58.22 51.74
C ARG A 7 28.38 -58.35 52.90
N GLY A 8 27.09 -58.38 52.53
CA GLY A 8 25.97 -58.95 53.27
C GLY A 8 25.26 -57.92 54.15
N SER A 9 23.93 -57.83 54.26
CA SER A 9 22.84 -58.66 53.74
C SER A 9 21.55 -57.83 53.84
N THR A 10 20.66 -58.04 52.87
CA THR A 10 19.21 -58.27 53.03
C THR A 10 18.49 -57.67 54.26
N VAL A 11 17.45 -56.87 54.04
CA VAL A 11 16.02 -57.21 54.29
C VAL A 11 15.15 -55.95 54.12
N ILE A 12 14.16 -56.12 53.25
CA ILE A 12 13.01 -55.25 52.92
C ILE A 12 12.07 -55.16 54.12
N VAL A 13 11.38 -54.03 54.36
CA VAL A 13 9.91 -53.93 54.56
C VAL A 13 9.46 -52.46 54.51
N ALA A 14 8.38 -52.24 53.76
CA ALA A 14 7.70 -50.99 53.43
C ALA A 14 6.67 -50.53 54.48
N LEU A 15 6.21 -49.27 54.37
CA LEU A 15 4.98 -48.59 54.87
C LEU A 15 5.37 -47.20 55.42
N ALA A 16 4.74 -46.06 55.11
CA ALA A 16 3.58 -45.74 54.29
C ALA A 16 3.57 -44.22 53.97
N ALA A 17 2.99 -43.88 52.82
CA ALA A 17 2.20 -42.70 52.43
C ALA A 17 1.85 -41.66 53.52
N ALA A 18 1.60 -40.37 53.27
CA ALA A 18 1.61 -39.49 52.10
C ALA A 18 1.26 -38.10 52.64
N THR A 19 1.99 -37.05 52.26
CA THR A 19 1.57 -35.66 52.51
C THR A 19 1.72 -34.83 51.23
N VAL A 20 0.57 -34.66 50.59
CA VAL A 20 0.12 -33.60 49.68
C VAL A 20 1.16 -32.53 49.31
N GLY A 21 1.77 -32.67 48.14
CA GLY A 21 2.33 -31.54 47.39
C GLY A 21 1.35 -31.18 46.27
N ALA A 22 0.45 -30.23 46.51
CA ALA A 22 -0.44 -29.73 45.47
C ALA A 22 0.38 -28.89 44.47
N VAL A 23 0.63 -29.45 43.29
CA VAL A 23 1.17 -28.73 42.14
C VAL A 23 0.06 -27.77 41.67
N VAL A 24 0.26 -26.47 41.88
CA VAL A 24 -0.58 -25.45 41.26
C VAL A 24 -0.22 -25.38 39.78
N SER A 25 -0.94 -26.13 38.97
CA SER A 25 -0.91 -25.99 37.52
C SER A 25 -1.52 -24.64 37.18
N VAL A 26 -0.69 -23.61 36.96
CA VAL A 26 -1.14 -22.39 36.29
C VAL A 26 -1.51 -22.80 34.87
N ALA A 27 -2.79 -23.03 34.63
CA ALA A 27 -3.31 -23.15 33.28
C ALA A 27 -3.12 -21.78 32.63
N VAL A 28 -2.05 -21.64 31.84
CA VAL A 28 -1.95 -20.59 30.84
C VAL A 28 -3.09 -20.86 29.87
N ARG A 29 -4.27 -20.28 30.14
CA ARG A 29 -5.27 -20.13 29.12
C ARG A 29 -4.63 -19.17 28.13
N ASN A 30 -4.31 -19.66 26.93
CA ASN A 30 -4.21 -18.79 25.78
C ASN A 30 -5.52 -18.02 25.75
N THR A 31 -5.51 -16.76 26.20
CA THR A 31 -6.46 -15.79 25.69
C THR A 31 -6.17 -15.74 24.21
N ALA A 32 -6.86 -16.59 23.44
CA ALA A 32 -7.19 -16.26 22.07
C ALA A 32 -7.64 -14.80 22.12
N GLY A 33 -6.91 -13.94 21.41
CA GLY A 33 -7.22 -12.52 21.39
C GLY A 33 -8.72 -12.39 21.20
N GLN A 34 -9.38 -11.75 22.15
CA GLN A 34 -10.73 -11.27 21.93
C GLN A 34 -10.58 -10.24 20.80
N GLY A 35 -10.70 -10.72 19.56
CA GLY A 35 -11.13 -9.86 18.47
C GLY A 35 -12.38 -9.19 19.00
N GLN A 36 -12.33 -7.86 19.10
CA GLN A 36 -13.49 -7.08 19.45
C GLN A 36 -14.50 -7.23 18.32
N ASP A 37 -15.30 -8.29 18.36
CA ASP A 37 -16.58 -8.33 17.67
C ASP A 37 -17.58 -7.60 18.58
N GLN A 38 -17.32 -6.31 18.79
CA GLN A 38 -18.24 -5.44 19.49
C GLN A 38 -19.37 -5.09 18.52
N GLY A 39 -20.42 -5.91 18.50
CA GLY A 39 -21.83 -5.52 18.36
C GLY A 39 -22.24 -4.47 17.31
N GLN A 40 -21.40 -4.18 16.32
CA GLN A 40 -21.68 -3.21 15.30
C GLN A 40 -22.46 -3.94 14.23
N ALA A 41 -23.71 -3.54 14.03
CA ALA A 41 -24.52 -4.11 12.97
C ALA A 41 -23.71 -4.09 11.66
N PRO A 42 -23.69 -5.18 10.88
CA PRO A 42 -22.94 -5.23 9.64
C PRO A 42 -23.25 -4.00 8.79
N ARG A 43 -22.22 -3.35 8.25
CA ARG A 43 -22.41 -2.24 7.32
C ARG A 43 -23.41 -2.69 6.24
N PRO A 44 -24.48 -1.93 5.97
CA PRO A 44 -25.41 -2.30 4.91
C PRO A 44 -24.68 -2.49 3.59
N ALA A 45 -24.97 -3.58 2.87
CA ALA A 45 -24.30 -3.85 1.59
C ALA A 45 -24.63 -2.78 0.52
N GLN A 46 -25.78 -2.11 0.67
CA GLN A 46 -26.25 -1.06 -0.22
C GLN A 46 -26.56 0.22 0.55
N THR A 47 -26.43 1.35 -0.12
CA THR A 47 -26.92 2.65 0.33
C THR A 47 -28.45 2.73 0.21
N PRO A 48 -29.12 3.74 0.82
CA PRO A 48 -30.57 3.88 0.75
C PRO A 48 -31.16 4.00 -0.67
N ASP A 49 -30.37 4.44 -1.64
CA ASP A 49 -30.71 4.53 -3.06
C ASP A 49 -30.41 3.23 -3.86
N GLY A 50 -30.02 2.15 -3.16
CA GLY A 50 -29.83 0.83 -3.75
C GLY A 50 -28.48 0.61 -4.44
N ARG A 51 -27.55 1.56 -4.34
CA ARG A 51 -26.17 1.40 -4.88
C ARG A 51 -25.30 0.60 -3.92
N PRO A 52 -24.23 -0.04 -4.39
CA PRO A 52 -23.22 -0.62 -3.51
C PRO A 52 -22.68 0.40 -2.51
N ASN A 53 -22.52 -0.04 -1.26
CA ASN A 53 -22.08 0.81 -0.18
C ASN A 53 -20.56 0.77 0.01
N PHE A 54 -19.87 1.81 -0.44
CA PHE A 54 -18.43 1.99 -0.26
C PHE A 54 -18.05 2.76 1.01
N ASN A 55 -19.01 3.24 1.82
CA ASN A 55 -18.73 4.05 3.02
C ASN A 55 -17.83 3.34 4.03
N GLY A 56 -16.66 3.88 4.35
CA GLY A 56 -15.77 3.26 5.34
C GLY A 56 -14.34 3.75 5.25
N VAL A 57 -13.50 3.20 6.12
CA VAL A 57 -12.04 3.38 6.08
C VAL A 57 -11.44 2.18 5.34
N TRP A 58 -10.65 2.48 4.33
CA TRP A 58 -10.03 1.51 3.43
C TRP A 58 -8.52 1.70 3.44
N GLN A 59 -7.78 0.64 3.16
CA GLN A 59 -6.35 0.69 2.99
C GLN A 59 -5.95 -0.32 1.92
N VAL A 60 -5.06 0.10 1.03
CA VAL A 60 -4.39 -0.79 0.09
C VAL A 60 -3.15 -1.36 0.75
N ASN A 61 -2.96 -2.68 0.62
CA ASN A 61 -1.80 -3.38 1.14
C ASN A 61 -0.98 -3.93 -0.04
N ASN A 62 -0.19 -3.06 -0.64
CA ASN A 62 0.74 -3.39 -1.72
C ASN A 62 1.97 -2.46 -1.70
N GLU A 63 2.88 -2.66 -2.65
CA GLU A 63 4.09 -1.85 -2.81
C GLU A 63 4.02 -0.91 -4.02
N ALA A 64 2.83 -0.67 -4.59
CA ALA A 64 2.63 0.17 -5.78
C ALA A 64 3.12 1.62 -5.58
N HIS A 65 3.11 2.11 -4.34
CA HIS A 65 3.68 3.41 -3.98
C HIS A 65 5.21 3.48 -4.17
N TRP A 66 5.90 2.34 -4.17
CA TRP A 66 7.35 2.26 -4.35
C TRP A 66 7.75 2.16 -5.81
N ASP A 67 7.12 1.25 -6.56
CA ASP A 67 7.23 1.11 -8.01
C ASP A 67 6.02 0.29 -8.49
N LEU A 68 5.33 0.78 -9.52
CA LEU A 68 4.22 0.06 -10.13
C LEU A 68 4.67 -1.20 -10.88
N GLU A 69 5.89 -1.21 -11.45
CA GLU A 69 6.44 -2.38 -12.12
C GLU A 69 6.97 -3.40 -11.11
N ALA A 70 7.10 -4.67 -11.54
CA ALA A 70 7.74 -5.69 -10.71
C ALA A 70 9.21 -5.32 -10.42
N HIS A 71 9.63 -5.47 -9.16
CA HIS A 71 10.96 -5.08 -8.73
C HIS A 71 11.43 -5.89 -7.53
N GLU A 72 12.73 -6.10 -7.43
CA GLU A 72 13.35 -6.72 -6.26
C GLU A 72 13.46 -5.73 -5.10
N ALA A 73 13.54 -6.28 -3.88
CA ALA A 73 13.84 -5.47 -2.72
C ALA A 73 15.22 -4.85 -2.88
N ARG A 74 15.32 -3.54 -2.68
CA ARG A 74 16.59 -2.81 -2.84
C ARG A 74 16.82 -1.84 -1.68
N PRO A 75 18.10 -1.54 -1.38
CA PRO A 75 18.45 -0.52 -0.41
C PRO A 75 17.77 0.82 -0.72
N GLY A 76 17.62 1.64 0.32
CA GLY A 76 16.95 2.92 0.21
C GLY A 76 17.67 3.95 -0.66
N MET A 77 17.14 5.16 -0.60
CA MET A 77 17.17 6.12 -1.71
C MET A 77 18.53 6.71 -2.07
N VAL A 78 19.44 6.80 -1.11
CA VAL A 78 20.73 7.48 -1.29
C VAL A 78 21.86 6.49 -1.11
N MET A 79 22.27 5.90 -2.23
CA MET A 79 23.36 4.93 -2.31
C MET A 79 24.58 5.56 -2.97
N GLN A 80 25.77 5.28 -2.46
CA GLN A 80 27.06 5.67 -3.05
C GLN A 80 27.86 4.43 -3.45
N GLU A 81 28.87 4.63 -4.29
CA GLU A 81 29.80 3.57 -4.62
C GLU A 81 30.51 3.07 -3.34
N GLY A 82 30.58 1.75 -3.20
CA GLY A 82 31.28 1.11 -2.09
C GLY A 82 32.78 1.00 -2.35
N VAL A 83 33.47 0.25 -1.50
CA VAL A 83 34.90 -0.06 -1.68
C VAL A 83 35.16 -0.89 -2.95
N TYR A 84 34.16 -1.64 -3.41
CA TYR A 84 34.25 -2.46 -4.62
C TYR A 84 33.47 -1.82 -5.78
N PRO A 85 34.02 -1.80 -7.01
CA PRO A 85 33.44 -1.11 -8.16
C PRO A 85 32.36 -1.98 -8.85
N TYR A 86 31.51 -2.63 -8.06
CA TYR A 86 30.40 -3.44 -8.57
C TYR A 86 29.08 -2.77 -8.20
N GLU A 87 28.11 -2.81 -9.11
CA GLU A 87 26.79 -2.21 -8.89
C GLU A 87 26.10 -2.76 -7.63
N TYR A 88 26.24 -4.06 -7.36
CA TYR A 88 25.70 -4.73 -6.17
C TYR A 88 26.47 -4.42 -4.88
N ALA A 89 27.61 -3.72 -4.95
CA ALA A 89 28.44 -3.36 -3.80
C ALA A 89 28.20 -1.91 -3.33
N ARG A 90 27.17 -1.23 -3.85
CA ARG A 90 26.79 0.11 -3.38
C ARG A 90 26.35 0.05 -1.92
N VAL A 91 26.68 1.13 -1.20
CA VAL A 91 26.38 1.27 0.24
C VAL A 91 25.58 2.54 0.50
N PRO A 92 24.79 2.64 1.59
CA PRO A 92 24.13 3.89 1.96
C PRO A 92 25.14 5.04 2.06
N ALA A 93 24.78 6.22 1.54
CA ALA A 93 25.61 7.39 1.66
C ALA A 93 25.77 7.80 3.14
N ALA A 94 26.92 8.37 3.50
CA ALA A 94 27.23 8.73 4.88
C ALA A 94 26.12 9.55 5.58
N PRO A 95 25.46 10.54 4.94
CA PRO A 95 24.39 11.31 5.59
C PRO A 95 23.14 10.49 5.96
N VAL A 96 22.88 9.37 5.26
CA VAL A 96 21.68 8.55 5.47
C VAL A 96 21.96 7.23 6.19
N LEU A 97 23.23 6.91 6.48
CA LEU A 97 23.59 5.63 7.09
C LEU A 97 22.87 5.39 8.44
N ALA A 98 22.71 6.46 9.24
CA ALA A 98 22.00 6.39 10.52
C ALA A 98 20.50 6.12 10.40
N LEU A 99 19.90 6.33 9.22
CA LEU A 99 18.49 6.01 8.95
C LEU A 99 18.26 4.49 8.84
N GLY A 100 19.31 3.70 8.67
CA GLY A 100 19.23 2.24 8.59
C GLY A 100 18.36 1.78 7.41
N ALA A 101 17.34 0.98 7.70
CA ALA A 101 16.39 0.48 6.69
C ALA A 101 15.27 1.48 6.35
N ALA A 102 15.23 2.65 6.97
CA ALA A 102 14.25 3.67 6.58
C ALA A 102 14.46 4.06 5.12
N ALA A 103 13.35 4.15 4.40
CA ALA A 103 13.30 4.33 2.95
C ALA A 103 13.83 3.14 2.10
N GLY A 104 14.04 1.97 2.70
CA GLY A 104 14.24 0.73 1.94
C GLY A 104 13.04 0.42 1.06
N VAL A 105 13.31 -0.06 -0.15
CA VAL A 105 12.28 -0.38 -1.13
C VAL A 105 11.95 -1.88 -1.00
N PRO A 106 10.73 -2.25 -0.58
CA PRO A 106 10.32 -3.66 -0.54
C PRO A 106 10.23 -4.22 -1.97
N GLY A 107 10.42 -5.52 -2.13
CA GLY A 107 10.20 -6.16 -3.42
C GLY A 107 8.71 -6.35 -3.70
N SER A 108 8.32 -6.32 -4.97
CA SER A 108 6.93 -6.48 -5.38
C SER A 108 6.81 -7.23 -6.70
N LEU A 109 5.65 -7.87 -6.89
CA LEU A 109 5.25 -8.46 -8.17
C LEU A 109 4.76 -7.41 -9.17
N GLY A 110 4.61 -6.16 -8.74
CA GLY A 110 4.05 -5.08 -9.55
C GLY A 110 2.52 -5.16 -9.67
N VAL A 111 1.93 -4.07 -10.14
CA VAL A 111 0.48 -3.94 -10.38
C VAL A 111 0.15 -3.62 -11.84
N VAL A 112 1.16 -3.39 -12.69
CA VAL A 112 0.96 -3.12 -14.12
C VAL A 112 0.37 -4.35 -14.81
N GLY A 113 -0.77 -4.15 -15.49
CA GLY A 113 -1.43 -5.19 -16.27
C GLY A 113 -0.66 -5.59 -17.54
N GLY A 114 -1.14 -6.65 -18.20
CA GLY A 114 -0.55 -7.11 -19.47
C GLY A 114 0.82 -7.75 -19.29
N ASP A 115 1.84 -7.19 -19.95
CA ASP A 115 3.24 -7.65 -19.87
C ASP A 115 3.99 -7.09 -18.65
N GLY A 116 3.31 -6.34 -17.77
CA GLY A 116 3.89 -5.77 -16.57
C GLY A 116 4.81 -4.58 -16.82
N ARG A 117 4.75 -3.98 -18.02
CA ARG A 117 5.62 -2.87 -18.44
C ARG A 117 4.82 -1.62 -18.76
N ILE A 118 5.32 -0.47 -18.31
CA ILE A 118 4.72 0.83 -18.64
C ILE A 118 5.15 1.24 -20.05
N PRO A 119 4.23 1.52 -20.98
CA PRO A 119 4.54 1.69 -22.40
C PRO A 119 5.01 3.12 -22.74
N TYR A 120 6.10 3.58 -22.14
CA TYR A 120 6.65 4.92 -22.35
C TYR A 120 7.04 5.23 -23.81
N THR A 121 6.94 6.50 -24.19
CA THR A 121 7.72 7.02 -25.34
C THR A 121 9.21 6.99 -25.02
N ALA A 122 10.08 7.04 -26.03
CA ALA A 122 11.53 6.98 -25.82
C ALA A 122 12.05 8.15 -24.95
N GLU A 123 11.49 9.35 -25.16
CA GLU A 123 11.86 10.53 -24.38
C GLU A 123 11.32 10.46 -22.96
N ALA A 124 10.06 10.04 -22.77
CA ALA A 124 9.50 9.89 -21.44
C ALA A 124 10.24 8.83 -20.62
N LEU A 125 10.69 7.73 -21.23
CA LEU A 125 11.51 6.73 -20.54
C LEU A 125 12.83 7.32 -20.02
N ARG A 126 13.47 8.20 -20.80
CA ARG A 126 14.69 8.90 -20.38
C ARG A 126 14.44 9.79 -19.16
N ILE A 127 13.33 10.54 -19.18
CA ILE A 127 12.93 11.39 -18.05
C ILE A 127 12.61 10.54 -16.81
N LYS A 128 11.90 9.40 -16.97
CA LYS A 128 11.61 8.46 -15.89
C LYS A 128 12.89 7.96 -15.23
N GLN A 129 13.89 7.58 -16.02
CA GLN A 129 15.20 7.14 -15.51
C GLN A 129 15.91 8.26 -14.74
N GLU A 130 15.96 9.47 -15.30
CA GLU A 130 16.56 10.62 -14.65
C GLU A 130 15.83 10.98 -13.33
N ASN A 131 14.50 10.87 -13.31
CA ASN A 131 13.69 11.02 -12.12
C ASN A 131 14.02 9.97 -11.05
N ALA A 132 14.12 8.70 -11.44
CA ALA A 132 14.45 7.60 -10.53
C ALA A 132 15.83 7.76 -9.89
N GLU A 133 16.82 8.25 -10.65
CA GLU A 133 18.18 8.53 -10.14
C GLU A 133 18.20 9.69 -9.13
N ASN A 134 17.30 10.67 -9.28
CA ASN A 134 17.26 11.90 -8.50
C ASN A 134 16.00 12.02 -7.61
N TRP A 135 15.38 10.89 -7.28
CA TRP A 135 14.05 10.86 -6.67
C TRP A 135 13.94 11.55 -5.31
N ILE A 136 15.00 11.54 -4.49
CA ILE A 136 15.04 12.30 -3.22
C ILE A 136 14.81 13.79 -3.44
N ASP A 137 15.38 14.33 -4.52
CA ASP A 137 15.30 15.75 -4.83
C ASP A 137 14.08 16.09 -5.69
N ARG A 138 13.59 15.12 -6.48
CA ARG A 138 12.57 15.36 -7.51
C ARG A 138 11.18 14.85 -7.19
N ASP A 139 11.00 13.81 -6.37
CA ASP A 139 9.67 13.29 -6.03
C ASP A 139 8.85 14.39 -5.32
N PRO A 140 7.74 14.86 -5.90
CA PRO A 140 6.90 15.89 -5.30
C PRO A 140 6.32 15.48 -3.94
N GLU A 141 6.06 14.18 -3.74
CA GLU A 141 5.48 13.63 -2.51
C GLU A 141 6.40 13.83 -1.31
N LEU A 142 7.73 13.68 -1.49
CA LEU A 142 8.72 13.90 -0.42
C LEU A 142 8.73 15.36 0.08
N LYS A 143 8.25 16.30 -0.74
CA LYS A 143 8.11 17.72 -0.40
C LYS A 143 6.72 18.05 0.18
N CYS A 144 5.93 17.03 0.52
CA CYS A 144 4.56 17.12 1.00
C CYS A 144 3.55 17.71 0.00
N TYR A 145 3.89 17.78 -1.31
CA TYR A 145 2.90 18.10 -2.32
C TYR A 145 1.86 16.98 -2.43
N LEU A 146 0.65 17.35 -2.86
CA LEU A 146 -0.43 16.38 -3.02
C LEU A 146 -0.02 15.29 -4.03
N PRO A 147 -0.31 14.01 -3.75
CA PRO A 147 0.22 12.89 -4.52
C PRO A 147 -0.47 12.68 -5.88
N GLY A 148 -1.64 13.30 -6.08
CA GLY A 148 -2.48 13.08 -7.26
C GLY A 148 -3.18 11.72 -7.24
N ILE A 149 -3.90 11.45 -8.32
CA ILE A 149 -4.60 10.18 -8.58
C ILE A 149 -3.91 9.52 -9.79
N PRO A 150 -3.68 8.20 -9.78
CA PRO A 150 -4.12 7.23 -8.79
C PRO A 150 -3.18 7.06 -7.58
N ARG A 151 -2.04 7.77 -7.46
CA ARG A 151 -1.08 7.54 -6.36
C ARG A 151 -1.72 7.52 -4.98
N ALA A 152 -2.58 8.50 -4.66
CA ALA A 152 -3.27 8.55 -3.37
C ALA A 152 -4.06 7.27 -3.03
N MET A 153 -4.53 6.52 -4.04
CA MET A 153 -5.34 5.31 -3.87
C MET A 153 -4.55 4.10 -3.37
N TYR A 154 -3.24 4.06 -3.62
CA TYR A 154 -2.38 2.94 -3.24
C TYR A 154 -1.16 3.36 -2.40
N MET A 155 -1.20 4.56 -1.82
CA MET A 155 -0.27 4.91 -0.75
C MET A 155 -0.49 4.01 0.47
N PRO A 156 0.54 3.72 1.28
CA PRO A 156 0.45 2.86 2.46
C PRO A 156 -0.19 3.57 3.66
N TYR A 157 -1.26 4.33 3.42
CA TYR A 157 -2.04 5.06 4.40
C TYR A 157 -3.52 4.74 4.21
N PRO A 158 -4.28 4.65 5.30
CA PRO A 158 -5.72 4.50 5.18
C PRO A 158 -6.35 5.76 4.57
N PHE A 159 -7.48 5.57 3.88
CA PHE A 159 -8.33 6.62 3.37
C PHE A 159 -9.79 6.33 3.69
N GLN A 160 -10.59 7.37 3.86
CA GLN A 160 -12.02 7.24 4.16
C GLN A 160 -12.85 7.60 2.94
N ILE A 161 -13.81 6.74 2.59
CA ILE A 161 -14.87 7.03 1.62
C ILE A 161 -16.13 7.45 2.39
N SER A 162 -16.67 8.61 2.03
CA SER A 162 -17.99 9.09 2.46
C SER A 162 -18.87 9.27 1.22
N GLN A 163 -19.80 8.35 1.01
CA GLN A 163 -20.66 8.28 -0.15
C GLN A 163 -22.03 8.89 0.16
N GLY A 164 -22.32 10.00 -0.51
CA GLY A 164 -23.67 10.56 -0.62
C GLY A 164 -24.32 10.19 -1.95
N THR A 165 -25.51 10.74 -2.19
CA THR A 165 -26.30 10.46 -3.40
C THR A 165 -25.70 11.11 -4.65
N ASP A 166 -25.27 12.37 -4.55
CA ASP A 166 -24.77 13.14 -5.71
C ASP A 166 -23.24 13.26 -5.74
N LYS A 167 -22.58 12.92 -4.62
CA LYS A 167 -21.13 13.08 -4.46
C LYS A 167 -20.56 11.99 -3.57
N ILE A 168 -19.34 11.57 -3.88
CA ILE A 168 -18.51 10.74 -3.02
C ILE A 168 -17.28 11.54 -2.62
N HIS A 169 -17.08 11.74 -1.33
CA HIS A 169 -15.89 12.38 -0.79
C HIS A 169 -14.89 11.32 -0.35
N MET A 170 -13.62 11.50 -0.69
CA MET A 170 -12.54 10.68 -0.20
C MET A 170 -11.50 11.53 0.52
N THR A 171 -11.14 11.14 1.72
CA THR A 171 -10.11 11.79 2.54
C THR A 171 -8.96 10.82 2.74
N PHE A 172 -7.74 11.25 2.40
CA PHE A 172 -6.55 10.41 2.48
C PHE A 172 -5.70 10.79 3.70
N GLY A 173 -5.02 9.80 4.28
CA GLY A 173 -4.15 10.02 5.44
C GLY A 173 -2.90 10.87 5.14
N PHE A 174 -2.54 11.06 3.86
CA PHE A 174 -1.37 11.83 3.46
C PHE A 174 -1.69 13.29 3.14
N SER A 175 -0.95 14.22 3.75
CA SER A 175 -0.95 15.66 3.45
C SER A 175 -2.35 16.32 3.36
N ASN A 176 -3.31 15.86 4.16
CA ASN A 176 -4.72 16.26 4.09
C ASN A 176 -5.32 16.16 2.68
N ALA A 177 -4.79 15.28 1.82
CA ALA A 177 -5.28 15.10 0.48
C ALA A 177 -6.74 14.65 0.54
N ALA A 178 -7.55 15.23 -0.33
CA ALA A 178 -8.95 14.89 -0.46
C ALA A 178 -9.36 14.98 -1.92
N ARG A 179 -10.38 14.22 -2.30
CA ARG A 179 -11.03 14.35 -3.61
C ARG A 179 -12.55 14.23 -3.47
N VAL A 180 -13.23 14.85 -4.42
CA VAL A 180 -14.68 14.72 -4.60
C VAL A 180 -14.92 14.08 -5.96
N ILE A 181 -15.65 12.97 -5.96
CA ILE A 181 -16.19 12.35 -7.17
C ILE A 181 -17.63 12.87 -7.30
N HIS A 182 -17.89 13.56 -8.41
CA HIS A 182 -19.22 14.10 -8.71
C HIS A 182 -20.04 13.05 -9.46
N LEU A 183 -21.26 12.74 -8.99
CA LEU A 183 -22.19 11.82 -9.65
C LEU A 183 -23.29 12.54 -10.46
N ASN A 184 -23.25 13.87 -10.43
CA ASN A 184 -24.14 14.76 -11.14
C ASN A 184 -23.37 15.58 -12.18
N ASP A 185 -24.10 16.25 -13.08
CA ASP A 185 -23.47 17.17 -14.04
C ASP A 185 -22.76 18.32 -13.30
N VAL A 186 -21.50 18.54 -13.65
CA VAL A 186 -20.63 19.53 -13.01
C VAL A 186 -19.66 20.09 -14.03
N THR A 187 -19.47 21.41 -14.00
CA THR A 187 -18.41 22.04 -14.78
C THR A 187 -17.06 21.78 -14.12
N GLY A 188 -16.06 21.43 -14.94
CA GLY A 188 -14.69 21.26 -14.49
C GLY A 188 -14.10 22.52 -13.81
N PRO A 189 -13.02 22.37 -13.05
CA PRO A 189 -12.37 23.50 -12.40
C PRO A 189 -11.83 24.50 -13.43
N PRO A 190 -11.66 25.78 -13.04
CA PRO A 190 -11.14 26.81 -13.94
C PRO A 190 -9.64 26.64 -14.24
N ASP A 191 -8.95 25.75 -13.54
CA ASP A 191 -7.51 25.50 -13.66
C ASP A 191 -7.20 24.02 -13.35
N TYR A 192 -6.02 23.57 -13.78
CA TYR A 192 -5.50 22.24 -13.52
C TYR A 192 -5.14 22.06 -12.04
N THR A 193 -5.35 20.85 -11.51
CA THR A 193 -5.18 20.55 -10.08
C THR A 193 -4.23 19.38 -9.86
N TYR A 194 -3.73 19.21 -8.63
CA TYR A 194 -2.94 18.03 -8.28
C TYR A 194 -3.76 16.74 -8.30
N MET A 195 -5.00 16.78 -7.81
CA MET A 195 -5.85 15.60 -7.60
C MET A 195 -6.74 15.27 -8.81
N GLY A 196 -6.70 16.10 -9.85
CA GLY A 196 -7.61 16.05 -10.98
C GLY A 196 -9.04 16.42 -10.62
N HIS A 197 -9.93 16.30 -11.59
CA HIS A 197 -11.37 16.48 -11.47
C HIS A 197 -12.07 15.15 -11.79
N SER A 198 -12.79 14.61 -10.82
CA SER A 198 -13.40 13.29 -10.89
C SER A 198 -14.90 13.37 -11.16
N VAL A 199 -15.35 12.76 -12.25
CA VAL A 199 -16.77 12.62 -12.61
C VAL A 199 -17.11 11.14 -12.69
N GLY A 200 -18.04 10.71 -11.84
CA GLY A 200 -18.43 9.33 -11.66
C GLY A 200 -19.79 9.01 -12.25
N ARG A 201 -19.96 7.75 -12.67
CA ARG A 201 -21.22 7.15 -13.09
C ARG A 201 -21.29 5.70 -12.62
N TRP A 202 -22.50 5.17 -12.53
CA TRP A 202 -22.70 3.76 -12.20
C TRP A 202 -22.92 2.94 -13.46
N GLU A 203 -22.14 1.87 -13.63
CA GLU A 203 -22.32 0.82 -14.63
C GLU A 203 -22.69 -0.48 -13.88
N GLY A 204 -24.00 -0.70 -13.72
CA GLY A 204 -24.49 -1.73 -12.79
C GLY A 204 -24.06 -1.40 -11.35
N ASP A 205 -23.31 -2.32 -10.74
CA ASP A 205 -22.74 -2.20 -9.38
C ASP A 205 -21.32 -1.61 -9.38
N THR A 206 -20.74 -1.30 -10.55
CA THR A 206 -19.41 -0.70 -10.62
C THR A 206 -19.52 0.82 -10.70
N LEU A 207 -18.82 1.53 -9.82
CA LEU A 207 -18.61 2.97 -9.97
C LEU A 207 -17.45 3.17 -10.95
N VAL A 208 -17.73 3.84 -12.06
CA VAL A 208 -16.73 4.23 -13.06
C VAL A 208 -16.49 5.72 -12.94
N VAL A 209 -15.23 6.12 -12.83
CA VAL A 209 -14.83 7.51 -12.60
C VAL A 209 -13.85 7.93 -13.67
N ASP A 210 -14.20 8.96 -14.42
CA ASP A 210 -13.26 9.62 -15.32
C ASP A 210 -12.58 10.77 -14.56
N VAL A 211 -11.25 10.83 -14.65
CA VAL A 211 -10.44 11.88 -14.00
C VAL A 211 -9.60 12.59 -15.04
N THR A 212 -9.70 13.91 -15.03
CA THR A 212 -9.01 14.84 -15.96
C THR A 212 -8.52 16.07 -15.20
N TYR A 213 -8.05 17.12 -15.89
CA TYR A 213 -7.59 18.38 -15.28
C TYR A 213 -6.42 18.20 -14.28
N PHE A 214 -5.39 17.43 -14.66
CA PHE A 214 -4.16 17.31 -13.89
C PHE A 214 -3.14 18.39 -14.23
N ASN A 215 -2.38 18.86 -13.24
CA ASN A 215 -1.37 19.90 -13.43
C ASN A 215 0.02 19.38 -13.82
N GLY A 216 0.17 18.08 -14.12
CA GLY A 216 1.43 17.46 -14.55
C GLY A 216 2.57 17.49 -13.52
N LYS A 217 2.29 17.82 -12.25
CA LYS A 217 3.32 18.01 -11.20
C LYS A 217 3.41 16.84 -10.22
N THR A 218 2.79 15.72 -10.53
CA THR A 218 2.74 14.52 -9.67
C THR A 218 3.41 13.33 -10.33
N TRP A 219 3.87 12.40 -9.50
CA TRP A 219 4.39 11.11 -9.92
C TRP A 219 3.42 10.01 -9.50
N PHE A 220 3.43 8.89 -10.21
CA PHE A 220 2.68 7.70 -9.86
C PHE A 220 3.30 6.97 -8.66
N ASP A 221 4.62 6.98 -8.53
CA ASP A 221 5.32 6.28 -7.46
C ASP A 221 6.73 6.87 -7.24
N ARG A 222 7.48 6.22 -6.37
CA ARG A 222 8.86 6.56 -6.03
C ARG A 222 9.89 6.17 -7.08
N ALA A 223 9.52 5.35 -8.06
CA ALA A 223 10.42 4.90 -9.12
C ALA A 223 10.52 5.89 -10.29
N GLY A 224 10.04 7.12 -10.11
CA GLY A 224 10.12 8.19 -11.09
C GLY A 224 9.05 8.13 -12.17
N ASN A 225 8.08 7.22 -12.06
CA ASN A 225 6.97 7.12 -13.00
C ASN A 225 6.12 8.39 -12.92
N PHE A 226 5.91 9.05 -14.05
CA PHE A 226 5.30 10.38 -14.11
C PHE A 226 4.27 10.46 -15.26
N HIS A 227 3.58 11.59 -15.34
CA HIS A 227 2.64 11.90 -16.41
C HIS A 227 2.68 13.40 -16.76
N SER A 228 2.08 13.74 -17.89
CA SER A 228 1.88 15.09 -18.38
C SER A 228 0.57 15.70 -17.84
N GLU A 229 0.25 16.93 -18.28
CA GLU A 229 -1.04 17.57 -18.02
C GLU A 229 -2.20 16.91 -18.79
N ASP A 230 -1.90 16.19 -19.87
CA ASP A 230 -2.88 15.48 -20.72
C ASP A 230 -3.28 14.11 -20.16
N LEU A 231 -2.90 13.80 -18.91
CA LEU A 231 -3.33 12.60 -18.21
C LEU A 231 -4.86 12.52 -18.15
N GLN A 232 -5.37 11.36 -18.53
CA GLN A 232 -6.76 10.96 -18.36
C GLN A 232 -6.81 9.58 -17.73
N LEU A 233 -7.66 9.45 -16.72
CA LEU A 233 -7.87 8.19 -16.02
C LEU A 233 -9.32 7.75 -16.17
N THR A 234 -9.53 6.46 -16.35
CA THR A 234 -10.83 5.82 -16.12
C THR A 234 -10.64 4.79 -15.01
N GLU A 235 -11.05 5.16 -13.81
CA GLU A 235 -11.06 4.31 -12.62
C GLU A 235 -12.34 3.46 -12.57
N ARG A 236 -12.24 2.24 -12.04
CA ARG A 236 -13.38 1.35 -11.79
C ARG A 236 -13.30 0.83 -10.36
N PHE A 237 -14.39 1.00 -9.61
CA PHE A 237 -14.56 0.48 -8.25
C PHE A 237 -15.66 -0.57 -8.29
N SER A 238 -15.30 -1.85 -8.17
CA SER A 238 -16.24 -2.95 -8.14
C SER A 238 -16.29 -3.57 -6.75
N PRO A 239 -17.48 -3.74 -6.14
CA PRO A 239 -17.59 -4.43 -4.86
C PRO A 239 -17.22 -5.91 -5.04
N MET A 240 -16.31 -6.43 -4.21
CA MET A 240 -16.00 -7.87 -4.16
C MET A 240 -16.69 -8.53 -2.98
N THR A 241 -16.53 -7.92 -1.80
CA THR A 241 -17.15 -8.35 -0.54
C THR A 241 -17.52 -7.11 0.26
N PRO A 242 -18.22 -7.25 1.41
CA PRO A 242 -18.44 -6.14 2.32
C PRO A 242 -17.16 -5.47 2.83
N ASP A 243 -15.97 -6.07 2.66
CA ASP A 243 -14.70 -5.55 3.19
C ASP A 243 -13.60 -5.50 2.11
N ALA A 244 -13.95 -5.65 0.83
CA ALA A 244 -13.01 -5.59 -0.28
C ALA A 244 -13.61 -4.91 -1.52
N ILE A 245 -12.84 -3.98 -2.08
CA ILE A 245 -13.12 -3.31 -3.36
C ILE A 245 -12.06 -3.76 -4.36
N TRP A 246 -12.50 -4.18 -5.53
CA TRP A 246 -11.61 -4.30 -6.69
C TRP A 246 -11.50 -2.93 -7.34
N TYR A 247 -10.28 -2.39 -7.34
CA TYR A 247 -9.95 -1.11 -7.95
C TYR A 247 -9.05 -1.35 -9.15
N GLU A 248 -9.45 -0.82 -10.29
CA GLU A 248 -8.67 -0.84 -11.52
C GLU A 248 -8.66 0.57 -12.10
N VAL A 249 -7.58 0.96 -12.77
CA VAL A 249 -7.54 2.22 -13.50
C VAL A 249 -6.88 2.05 -14.85
N THR A 250 -7.55 2.55 -15.88
CA THR A 250 -6.95 2.73 -17.20
C THR A 250 -6.32 4.12 -17.28
N ILE A 251 -5.05 4.14 -17.66
CA ILE A 251 -4.20 5.34 -17.71
C ILE A 251 -3.95 5.67 -19.18
N THR A 252 -4.31 6.89 -19.59
CA THR A 252 -4.08 7.41 -20.93
C THR A 252 -3.38 8.76 -20.83
N ASP A 253 -2.24 8.89 -21.49
CA ASP A 253 -1.51 10.16 -21.61
C ASP A 253 -0.66 10.07 -22.90
N PRO A 254 -1.08 10.71 -23.99
CA PRO A 254 -0.42 10.57 -25.29
C PRO A 254 0.97 11.21 -25.35
N GLU A 255 1.29 12.15 -24.45
CA GLU A 255 2.60 12.80 -24.39
C GLU A 255 3.63 11.89 -23.71
N THR A 256 3.20 11.08 -22.75
CA THR A 256 4.08 10.21 -21.94
C THR A 256 4.10 8.76 -22.42
N PHE A 257 2.97 8.24 -22.89
CA PHE A 257 2.79 6.81 -23.21
C PHE A 257 2.42 6.56 -24.67
N THR A 258 2.92 5.45 -25.22
CA THR A 258 2.65 5.00 -26.60
C THR A 258 1.27 4.35 -26.77
N ARG A 259 0.64 3.91 -25.68
CA ARG A 259 -0.71 3.33 -25.63
C ARG A 259 -1.30 3.44 -24.22
N PRO A 260 -2.63 3.39 -24.06
CA PRO A 260 -3.25 3.19 -22.76
C PRO A 260 -2.77 1.89 -22.09
N TRP A 261 -2.72 1.93 -20.76
CA TRP A 261 -2.31 0.80 -19.92
C TRP A 261 -3.12 0.78 -18.62
N THR A 262 -3.03 -0.29 -17.85
CA THR A 262 -3.86 -0.49 -16.65
C THR A 262 -3.03 -0.91 -15.45
N ILE A 263 -3.54 -0.55 -14.26
CA ILE A 263 -3.15 -1.12 -12.96
C ILE A 263 -4.41 -1.56 -12.20
#